data_AF-A0A956JGU5-F1
#
_entry.id   AF-A0A956JGU5-F1
#
_cell.length_a   1.000
_cell.length_b   1.000
_cell.length_c   1.000
_cell.angle_alpha   90.00
_cell.angle_beta   90.00
_cell.angle_gamma   90.00
#
_symmetry.space_group_name_H-M   'P 1'
#
loop_
_entity.id
_entity.type
_entity.pdbx_description
1 polymer ?
#
loop_
_entity_poly.entity_id
_entity_poly.type
_entity_poly.pdbx_seq_one_letter_code
_entity_poly.pdbx_strand_id
1 'polypeptide(L)'
;DVDTDECVQNCLLAVCGDGFVQEGVEECDDGNDVDDDECSNACTLPVAKALCADIATTMNVWGQQASGVDLRAWTNSTLHYIGCPGDGCDPNTFYCNDDANMELLEFGTNANSAMRAVVDPNDANGDTMPNSYNGCCNGPLGLCNSPDANNNGVVINGGGTNIEALCNALGYQNGEYISTVNNNTCPEPHVLDAEGLQWTSDFSSGAGWGKAYRCTTYK
;
A
#
# COMPACT_ATOMS: atom_id res chain seq x y z
N ASP A 1 27.46 -32.41 -2.35
CA ASP A 1 26.45 -31.87 -3.27
C ASP A 1 25.73 -30.74 -2.60
N VAL A 2 25.24 -29.80 -3.40
CA VAL A 2 24.28 -28.79 -2.96
C VAL A 2 22.97 -29.24 -3.60
N ASP A 3 22.05 -29.77 -2.81
CA ASP A 3 20.75 -30.32 -3.25
C ASP A 3 19.85 -29.16 -3.74
N THR A 4 20.05 -28.72 -4.98
CA THR A 4 19.37 -27.54 -5.58
C THR A 4 18.95 -27.76 -7.03
N ASP A 5 19.28 -28.91 -7.63
CA ASP A 5 18.89 -29.29 -8.98
C ASP A 5 17.58 -30.11 -8.97
N GLU A 6 17.20 -30.72 -10.10
CA GLU A 6 15.94 -31.49 -10.22
C GLU A 6 15.83 -32.69 -9.25
N CYS A 7 16.92 -33.04 -8.56
CA CYS A 7 17.05 -34.27 -7.79
C CYS A 7 17.75 -34.04 -6.44
N VAL A 8 16.97 -34.00 -5.36
CA VAL A 8 17.47 -33.86 -3.99
C VAL A 8 17.74 -35.24 -3.37
N GLN A 9 18.60 -35.31 -2.34
CA GLN A 9 18.89 -36.49 -1.50
C GLN A 9 18.56 -37.87 -2.10
N ASN A 10 19.57 -38.57 -2.62
CA ASN A 10 19.41 -39.87 -3.28
C ASN A 10 18.60 -39.82 -4.58
N CYS A 11 18.59 -38.68 -5.27
CA CYS A 11 17.93 -38.52 -6.57
C CYS A 11 16.40 -38.70 -6.48
N LEU A 12 15.82 -38.19 -5.39
CA LEU A 12 14.38 -37.98 -5.28
C LEU A 12 14.03 -36.70 -6.02
N LEU A 13 12.89 -36.69 -6.70
CA LEU A 13 12.41 -35.47 -7.36
C LEU A 13 12.24 -34.37 -6.32
N ALA A 14 12.80 -33.19 -6.60
CA ALA A 14 12.54 -32.00 -5.81
C ALA A 14 11.04 -31.68 -5.84
N VAL A 15 10.47 -31.48 -4.65
CA VAL A 15 9.06 -31.11 -4.48
C VAL A 15 8.94 -30.09 -3.37
N CYS A 16 8.13 -29.07 -3.62
CA CYS A 16 7.80 -28.09 -2.61
C CYS A 16 7.39 -28.72 -1.27
N GLY A 17 8.08 -28.33 -0.20
CA GLY A 17 7.92 -28.83 1.15
C GLY A 17 8.85 -29.98 1.51
N ASP A 18 9.86 -30.28 0.68
CA ASP A 18 10.88 -31.30 0.98
C ASP A 18 12.09 -30.75 1.76
N GLY A 19 12.12 -29.42 1.98
CA GLY A 19 13.14 -28.70 2.71
C GLY A 19 14.37 -28.33 1.87
N PHE A 20 14.30 -28.46 0.55
CA PHE A 20 15.35 -28.11 -0.40
C PHE A 20 14.82 -27.23 -1.53
N VAL A 21 15.38 -26.03 -1.67
CA VAL A 21 14.99 -25.11 -2.74
C VAL A 21 15.45 -25.64 -4.10
N GLN A 22 14.49 -25.92 -4.99
CA GLN A 22 14.76 -26.19 -6.41
C GLN A 22 15.09 -24.89 -7.16
N GLU A 23 16.35 -24.73 -7.57
CA GLU A 23 16.82 -23.49 -8.21
C GLU A 23 16.08 -23.20 -9.53
N GLY A 24 15.48 -22.02 -9.62
CA GLY A 24 14.74 -21.57 -10.80
C GLY A 24 13.30 -22.11 -10.92
N VAL A 25 12.83 -22.89 -9.93
CA VAL A 25 11.43 -23.34 -9.82
C VAL A 25 10.78 -22.81 -8.54
N GLU A 26 11.50 -22.85 -7.43
CA GLU A 26 11.02 -22.44 -6.10
C GLU A 26 11.75 -21.18 -5.63
N GLU A 27 11.02 -20.26 -4.99
CA GLU A 27 11.62 -19.06 -4.38
C GLU A 27 12.14 -19.35 -2.96
N CYS A 28 11.54 -20.33 -2.30
CA CYS A 28 11.84 -20.80 -0.95
C CYS A 28 11.32 -22.24 -0.76
N ASP A 29 11.77 -22.92 0.29
CA ASP A 29 11.20 -24.17 0.81
C ASP A 29 11.63 -24.27 2.29
N ASP A 30 10.69 -24.16 3.22
CA ASP A 30 10.94 -24.25 4.67
C ASP A 30 10.60 -25.64 5.26
N GLY A 31 10.26 -26.60 4.38
CA GLY A 31 10.06 -28.01 4.69
C GLY A 31 8.86 -28.30 5.58
N ASN A 32 7.86 -27.42 5.62
CA ASN A 32 6.68 -27.60 6.45
C ASN A 32 5.37 -27.23 5.71
N ASP A 33 4.21 -27.59 6.28
CA ASP A 33 2.89 -27.41 5.65
C ASP A 33 2.16 -26.11 6.13
N VAL A 34 2.88 -25.15 6.72
CA VAL A 34 2.34 -23.85 7.16
C VAL A 34 2.45 -22.88 5.98
N ASP A 35 1.37 -22.18 5.65
CA ASP A 35 1.31 -21.38 4.41
C ASP A 35 1.79 -19.93 4.59
N ASP A 36 1.84 -19.45 5.84
CA ASP A 36 1.99 -18.04 6.22
C ASP A 36 3.30 -17.77 7.00
N ASP A 37 4.29 -18.68 6.96
CA ASP A 37 5.61 -18.52 7.57
C ASP A 37 6.71 -18.26 6.52
N GLU A 38 7.92 -18.82 6.67
CA GLU A 38 9.10 -18.41 5.89
C GLU A 38 8.95 -18.75 4.40
N CYS A 39 8.11 -19.74 4.08
CA CYS A 39 7.72 -20.08 2.73
C CYS A 39 6.25 -20.50 2.64
N SER A 40 5.54 -20.08 1.59
CA SER A 40 4.19 -20.61 1.34
C SER A 40 4.23 -22.07 0.89
N ASN A 41 3.12 -22.78 1.02
CA ASN A 41 2.96 -24.15 0.48
C ASN A 41 2.96 -24.19 -1.06
N ALA A 42 3.04 -23.03 -1.72
CA ALA A 42 3.26 -22.89 -3.15
C ALA A 42 4.75 -22.64 -3.50
N CYS A 43 5.65 -22.71 -2.52
CA CYS A 43 7.08 -22.42 -2.63
C CYS A 43 7.40 -21.05 -3.22
N THR A 44 6.55 -20.09 -2.86
CA THR A 44 6.75 -18.66 -3.10
C THR A 44 6.98 -17.95 -1.78
N LEU A 45 7.79 -16.90 -1.79
CA LEU A 45 8.00 -16.11 -0.58
C LEU A 45 6.66 -15.46 -0.16
N PRO A 46 6.32 -15.47 1.14
CA PRO A 46 5.13 -14.77 1.62
C PRO A 46 5.22 -13.29 1.24
N VAL A 47 4.09 -12.70 0.82
CA VAL A 47 4.01 -11.25 0.64
C VAL A 47 4.21 -10.61 2.02
N ALA A 48 5.24 -9.79 2.17
CA ALA A 48 5.47 -9.06 3.41
C ALA A 48 4.19 -8.29 3.79
N LYS A 49 3.82 -8.32 5.08
CA LYS A 49 2.67 -7.57 5.60
C LYS A 49 3.16 -6.30 6.26
N ALA A 50 2.59 -5.16 5.89
CA ALA A 50 2.97 -3.88 6.46
C ALA A 50 2.42 -3.73 7.88
N LEU A 51 3.28 -3.41 8.84
CA LEU A 51 2.90 -3.02 10.19
C LEU A 51 2.91 -1.51 10.35
N CYS A 52 2.23 -1.00 11.38
CA CYS A 52 2.32 0.40 11.74
C CYS A 52 3.77 0.81 12.04
N ALA A 53 4.59 -0.11 12.55
CA ALA A 53 6.01 0.13 12.76
C ALA A 53 6.80 0.37 11.44
N ASP A 54 6.29 -0.14 10.32
CA ASP A 54 6.95 -0.04 9.01
C ASP A 54 6.52 1.21 8.25
N ILE A 55 5.23 1.56 8.33
CA ILE A 55 4.64 2.62 7.49
C ILE A 55 4.31 3.89 8.26
N ALA A 56 3.96 3.82 9.55
CA ALA A 56 3.52 5.01 10.29
C ALA A 56 4.71 5.93 10.57
N THR A 57 4.51 7.22 10.31
CA THR A 57 5.62 8.16 10.27
C THR A 57 5.19 9.59 10.57
N THR A 58 6.15 10.37 11.08
CA THR A 58 6.07 11.82 11.17
C THR A 58 7.19 12.41 10.33
N MET A 59 6.83 13.09 9.25
CA MET A 59 7.78 13.64 8.29
C MET A 59 7.35 15.00 7.76
N ASN A 60 8.23 15.65 7.00
CA ASN A 60 7.85 16.88 6.30
C ASN A 60 7.17 16.54 4.98
N VAL A 61 5.91 16.98 4.83
CA VAL A 61 5.15 16.88 3.58
C VAL A 61 4.65 18.27 3.23
N TRP A 62 4.92 18.71 2.01
CA TRP A 62 4.67 20.07 1.54
C TRP A 62 5.28 21.17 2.43
N GLY A 63 6.44 20.88 3.03
CA GLY A 63 7.14 21.82 3.91
C GLY A 63 6.50 22.03 5.28
N GLN A 64 5.52 21.19 5.64
CA GLN A 64 4.88 21.15 6.96
C GLN A 64 5.14 19.80 7.62
N GLN A 65 5.19 19.78 8.95
CA GLN A 65 5.24 18.52 9.69
C GLN A 65 3.89 17.81 9.57
N ALA A 66 3.92 16.55 9.16
CA ALA A 66 2.76 15.73 8.87
C ALA A 66 2.89 14.37 9.55
N SER A 67 1.77 13.78 9.95
CA SER A 67 1.70 12.43 10.50
C SER A 67 0.85 11.55 9.58
N GLY A 68 1.36 10.40 9.17
CA GLY A 68 0.69 9.55 8.18
C GLY A 68 1.34 8.20 8.00
N VAL A 69 1.10 7.59 6.84
CA VAL A 69 1.77 6.39 6.37
C VAL A 69 2.67 6.71 5.17
N ASP A 70 3.89 6.19 5.17
CA ASP A 70 4.81 6.17 4.03
C ASP A 70 4.59 4.89 3.22
N LEU A 71 4.25 5.05 1.95
CA LEU A 71 3.79 3.97 1.09
C LEU A 71 4.72 3.70 -0.09
N ARG A 72 5.86 4.41 -0.17
CA ARG A 72 6.81 4.30 -1.30
C ARG A 72 7.31 2.87 -1.49
N ALA A 73 7.76 2.24 -0.40
CA ALA A 73 8.27 0.86 -0.41
C ALA A 73 7.21 -0.20 -0.78
N TRP A 74 5.93 0.13 -0.66
CA TRP A 74 4.81 -0.81 -0.81
C TRP A 74 4.04 -0.62 -2.12
N THR A 75 4.22 0.52 -2.78
CA THR A 75 3.45 0.90 -3.97
C THR A 75 4.33 1.19 -5.18
N ASN A 76 5.58 0.72 -5.18
CA ASN A 76 6.56 1.04 -6.23
C ASN A 76 6.69 2.57 -6.45
N SER A 77 6.65 3.34 -5.35
CA SER A 77 6.74 4.80 -5.35
C SER A 77 5.70 5.51 -6.22
N THR A 78 4.56 4.87 -6.50
CA THR A 78 3.46 5.53 -7.23
C THR A 78 2.49 6.26 -6.30
N LEU A 79 2.39 5.81 -5.04
CA LEU A 79 1.73 6.51 -3.95
C LEU A 79 2.73 6.68 -2.80
N HIS A 80 3.14 7.91 -2.54
CA HIS A 80 4.19 8.15 -1.56
C HIS A 80 3.65 8.18 -0.13
N TYR A 81 2.49 8.80 0.08
CA TYR A 81 2.03 9.16 1.41
C TYR A 81 0.52 9.24 1.48
N ILE A 82 -0.05 8.83 2.63
CA ILE A 82 -1.40 9.18 3.06
C ILE A 82 -1.35 9.68 4.51
N GLY A 83 -1.95 10.83 4.82
CA GLY A 83 -2.04 11.28 6.21
C GLY A 83 -2.51 12.71 6.44
N CYS A 84 -2.12 13.27 7.58
CA CYS A 84 -2.52 14.57 8.08
C CYS A 84 -1.37 15.58 8.06
N PRO A 85 -1.29 16.44 7.01
CA PRO A 85 -0.24 17.45 6.89
C PRO A 85 -0.59 18.80 7.53
N GLY A 86 -1.70 18.90 8.29
CA GLY A 86 -2.23 20.18 8.78
C GLY A 86 -3.18 20.87 7.79
N ASP A 87 -3.36 20.31 6.59
CA ASP A 87 -4.43 20.65 5.64
C ASP A 87 -5.41 19.47 5.56
N GLY A 88 -6.70 19.73 5.79
CA GLY A 88 -7.69 18.67 6.05
C GLY A 88 -7.68 18.24 7.49
N CYS A 89 -6.69 17.49 7.95
CA CYS A 89 -6.58 17.04 9.33
C CYS A 89 -5.29 17.49 10.00
N ASP A 90 -5.36 17.72 11.31
CA ASP A 90 -4.21 18.07 12.16
C ASP A 90 -3.29 16.83 12.32
N PRO A 91 -1.95 16.97 12.24
CA PRO A 91 -1.03 15.83 12.40
C PRO A 91 -1.24 15.01 13.68
N ASN A 92 -1.73 15.61 14.76
CA ASN A 92 -1.97 14.91 16.03
C ASN A 92 -3.26 14.06 16.02
N THR A 93 -4.08 14.18 14.97
CA THR A 93 -5.31 13.41 14.84
C THR A 93 -5.11 12.11 14.08
N PHE A 94 -3.96 11.94 13.42
CA PHE A 94 -3.59 10.71 12.74
C PHE A 94 -3.39 9.57 13.74
N TYR A 95 -3.77 8.36 13.33
CA TYR A 95 -3.54 7.13 14.08
C TYR A 95 -3.21 5.98 13.13
N CYS A 96 -2.48 5.00 13.67
CA CYS A 96 -2.24 3.70 13.05
C CYS A 96 -2.31 2.64 14.15
N ASN A 97 -3.07 1.58 13.91
CA ASN A 97 -3.21 0.42 14.79
C ASN A 97 -3.04 -0.85 13.96
N ASP A 98 -2.27 -1.79 14.47
CA ASP A 98 -2.16 -3.16 13.96
C ASP A 98 -2.36 -4.16 15.11
N ASP A 99 -2.65 -5.41 14.76
CA ASP A 99 -2.67 -6.49 15.75
C ASP A 99 -1.36 -7.28 15.77
N ALA A 100 -1.16 -8.04 16.84
CA ALA A 100 0.05 -8.84 17.04
C ALA A 100 0.14 -10.05 16.10
N ASN A 101 -0.94 -10.39 15.39
CA ASN A 101 -1.03 -11.55 14.51
C ASN A 101 -0.85 -11.18 13.02
N MET A 102 -0.71 -9.88 12.71
CA MET A 102 -0.65 -9.38 11.34
C MET A 102 -1.93 -9.70 10.55
N GLU A 103 -3.08 -9.75 11.24
CA GLU A 103 -4.40 -9.99 10.64
C GLU A 103 -5.18 -8.70 10.38
N LEU A 104 -4.79 -7.60 11.05
CA LEU A 104 -5.39 -6.29 10.98
C LEU A 104 -4.33 -5.19 10.88
N LEU A 105 -4.53 -4.27 9.94
CA LEU A 105 -3.90 -2.95 9.90
C LEU A 105 -4.98 -1.89 9.71
N GLU A 106 -4.96 -0.86 10.53
CA GLU A 106 -5.92 0.23 10.50
C GLU A 106 -5.19 1.57 10.62
N PHE A 107 -5.44 2.50 9.72
CA PHE A 107 -4.88 3.84 9.82
C PHE A 107 -5.89 4.89 9.35
N GLY A 108 -5.79 6.08 9.91
CA GLY A 108 -6.77 7.12 9.64
C GLY A 108 -6.55 8.37 10.48
N THR A 109 -7.59 9.19 10.54
CA THR A 109 -7.64 10.35 11.41
C THR A 109 -8.89 10.35 12.28
N ASN A 110 -8.77 10.83 13.52
CA ASN A 110 -9.89 11.12 14.40
C ASN A 110 -10.57 12.47 14.10
N ALA A 111 -10.03 13.26 13.17
CA ALA A 111 -10.63 14.52 12.74
C ALA A 111 -11.95 14.31 11.97
N ASN A 112 -12.74 15.37 11.80
CA ASN A 112 -13.97 15.36 11.01
C ASN A 112 -13.72 15.75 9.54
N SER A 113 -12.53 15.44 9.02
CA SER A 113 -12.01 15.94 7.75
C SER A 113 -11.07 14.91 7.10
N ALA A 114 -10.85 15.07 5.80
CA ALA A 114 -10.14 14.07 5.00
C ALA A 114 -8.63 14.13 5.23
N MET A 115 -7.99 12.96 5.10
CA MET A 115 -6.54 12.86 4.93
C MET A 115 -6.13 13.32 3.53
N ARG A 116 -4.82 13.50 3.34
CA ARG A 116 -4.18 13.87 2.07
C ARG A 116 -3.33 12.75 1.53
N ALA A 117 -3.19 12.71 0.21
CA ALA A 117 -2.28 11.82 -0.49
C ALA A 117 -1.24 12.59 -1.30
N VAL A 118 -0.04 12.03 -1.37
CA VAL A 118 1.02 12.43 -2.31
C VAL A 118 1.14 11.33 -3.35
N VAL A 119 0.85 11.65 -4.61
CA VAL A 119 0.95 10.70 -5.73
C VAL A 119 2.12 11.05 -6.64
N ASP A 120 2.83 10.04 -7.12
CA ASP A 120 3.80 10.16 -8.20
C ASP A 120 3.50 9.10 -9.27
N PRO A 121 2.48 9.35 -10.11
CA PRO A 121 1.86 8.32 -10.95
C PRO A 121 2.85 7.47 -11.75
N ASN A 122 3.94 8.08 -12.22
CA ASN A 122 4.88 7.46 -13.15
C ASN A 122 6.24 7.19 -12.52
N ASP A 123 6.34 7.27 -11.18
CA ASP A 123 7.61 7.26 -10.45
C ASP A 123 8.63 8.24 -11.09
N ALA A 124 8.15 9.40 -11.53
CA ALA A 124 8.97 10.37 -12.26
C ALA A 124 9.92 11.11 -11.33
N ASN A 125 9.65 11.09 -10.02
CA ASN A 125 10.35 11.81 -8.98
C ASN A 125 11.01 10.89 -7.96
N GLY A 126 10.93 9.56 -8.13
CA GLY A 126 11.50 8.59 -7.20
C GLY A 126 10.91 8.78 -5.80
N ASP A 127 11.70 8.45 -4.78
CA ASP A 127 11.29 8.60 -3.38
C ASP A 127 11.28 10.07 -2.87
N THR A 128 10.96 11.06 -3.71
CA THR A 128 10.96 12.46 -3.28
C THR A 128 9.64 12.84 -2.60
N MET A 129 9.71 13.44 -1.41
CA MET A 129 8.56 14.11 -0.80
C MET A 129 8.52 15.60 -1.18
N PRO A 130 7.33 16.15 -1.47
CA PRO A 130 7.20 17.55 -1.87
C PRO A 130 7.50 18.51 -0.71
N ASN A 131 8.12 19.65 -1.02
CA ASN A 131 8.34 20.75 -0.05
C ASN A 131 7.32 21.88 -0.16
N SER A 132 6.47 21.87 -1.19
CA SER A 132 5.39 22.83 -1.41
C SER A 132 4.42 22.27 -2.46
N TYR A 133 3.19 22.78 -2.50
CA TYR A 133 2.23 22.49 -3.57
C TYR A 133 1.66 23.80 -4.12
N ASN A 134 1.23 23.77 -5.38
CA ASN A 134 0.59 24.90 -6.05
C ASN A 134 -0.87 24.54 -6.37
N GLY A 135 -1.67 24.31 -5.33
CA GLY A 135 -3.07 23.90 -5.44
C GLY A 135 -3.31 22.40 -5.38
N CYS A 136 -4.58 22.02 -5.37
CA CYS A 136 -5.03 20.65 -5.27
C CYS A 136 -4.70 19.88 -6.55
N CYS A 137 -3.98 18.76 -6.44
CA CYS A 137 -3.65 17.85 -7.54
C CYS A 137 -3.32 18.60 -8.84
N ASN A 138 -2.26 19.41 -8.84
CA ASN A 138 -1.82 20.15 -10.04
C ASN A 138 -0.55 19.52 -10.63
N GLY A 139 -0.49 18.18 -10.68
CA GLY A 139 0.65 17.39 -11.15
C GLY A 139 1.18 16.40 -10.10
N PRO A 140 2.23 15.63 -10.44
CA PRO A 140 2.93 14.74 -9.51
C PRO A 140 3.37 15.49 -8.25
N LEU A 141 3.31 14.81 -7.11
CA LEU A 141 3.60 15.33 -5.78
C LEU A 141 2.66 16.48 -5.32
N GLY A 142 1.58 16.73 -6.05
CA GLY A 142 0.54 17.68 -5.69
C GLY A 142 -0.28 17.22 -4.47
N LEU A 143 -0.95 18.16 -3.81
CA LEU A 143 -1.82 17.88 -2.67
C LEU A 143 -3.14 17.28 -3.15
N CYS A 144 -3.37 16.01 -2.83
CA CYS A 144 -4.60 15.30 -3.20
C CYS A 144 -5.37 14.84 -1.98
N ASN A 145 -6.68 14.60 -2.13
CA ASN A 145 -7.43 13.87 -1.10
C ASN A 145 -6.96 12.42 -1.07
N SER A 146 -7.13 11.73 0.05
CA SER A 146 -6.85 10.30 0.09
C SER A 146 -7.92 9.49 -0.70
N PRO A 147 -7.60 8.26 -1.17
CA PRO A 147 -8.49 7.48 -2.05
C PRO A 147 -9.89 7.22 -1.44
N ASP A 148 -10.95 7.20 -2.25
CA ASP A 148 -12.34 6.89 -1.87
C ASP A 148 -12.89 5.57 -2.44
N ALA A 149 -14.13 5.20 -2.06
CA ALA A 149 -14.78 3.93 -2.41
C ALA A 149 -15.36 3.84 -3.83
N ASN A 150 -15.41 4.95 -4.57
CA ASN A 150 -15.92 4.99 -5.92
C ASN A 150 -14.84 4.52 -6.88
N ASN A 151 -15.16 3.43 -7.56
CA ASN A 151 -14.30 2.70 -8.47
C ASN A 151 -13.99 3.49 -9.77
N ASN A 152 -13.20 4.56 -9.65
CA ASN A 152 -12.78 5.40 -10.77
C ASN A 152 -11.25 5.46 -10.95
N GLY A 153 -10.57 4.37 -10.56
CA GLY A 153 -9.28 3.96 -11.10
C GLY A 153 -8.12 4.05 -10.11
N VAL A 154 -7.60 2.90 -9.66
CA VAL A 154 -6.23 2.68 -9.13
C VAL A 154 -5.85 1.20 -9.26
N VAL A 155 -5.01 0.78 -10.20
CA VAL A 155 -4.52 -0.62 -10.18
C VAL A 155 -3.33 -0.73 -9.24
N ILE A 156 -3.35 -1.71 -8.33
CA ILE A 156 -2.24 -1.98 -7.40
C ILE A 156 -1.74 -3.39 -7.65
N ASN A 157 -0.47 -3.52 -8.03
CA ASN A 157 0.19 -4.79 -8.34
C ASN A 157 -0.63 -5.70 -9.30
N GLY A 158 -1.37 -5.11 -10.25
CA GLY A 158 -2.20 -5.85 -11.22
C GLY A 158 -3.60 -6.26 -10.72
N GLY A 159 -4.00 -5.89 -9.50
CA GLY A 159 -5.35 -6.10 -8.94
C GLY A 159 -6.30 -4.89 -9.09
N GLY A 160 -7.53 -5.01 -8.55
CA GLY A 160 -8.62 -4.01 -8.60
C GLY A 160 -8.30 -2.64 -7.99
N THR A 161 -9.31 -1.79 -7.75
CA THR A 161 -9.15 -0.33 -7.80
C THR A 161 -9.77 0.48 -6.67
N ASN A 162 -9.62 -0.04 -5.46
CA ASN A 162 -10.23 0.45 -4.23
C ASN A 162 -9.24 0.23 -3.07
N ILE A 163 -9.65 0.54 -1.85
CA ILE A 163 -8.90 0.18 -0.64
C ILE A 163 -8.39 -1.27 -0.62
N GLU A 164 -9.07 -2.23 -1.27
CA GLU A 164 -8.57 -3.62 -1.34
C GLU A 164 -7.21 -3.68 -2.01
N ALA A 165 -7.00 -2.87 -3.03
CA ALA A 165 -5.77 -2.84 -3.78
C ALA A 165 -4.62 -2.25 -2.92
N LEU A 166 -4.89 -1.23 -2.10
CA LEU A 166 -3.90 -0.65 -1.19
C LEU A 166 -3.55 -1.67 -0.11
N CYS A 167 -4.56 -2.35 0.42
CA CYS A 167 -4.37 -3.43 1.36
C CYS A 167 -3.59 -4.60 0.74
N ASN A 168 -3.83 -4.95 -0.52
CA ASN A 168 -3.06 -5.96 -1.26
C ASN A 168 -1.58 -5.56 -1.40
N ALA A 169 -1.29 -4.29 -1.73
CA ALA A 169 0.09 -3.78 -1.72
C ALA A 169 0.75 -3.91 -0.35
N LEU A 170 -0.03 -3.74 0.72
CA LEU A 170 0.42 -3.84 2.10
C LEU A 170 0.42 -5.29 2.63
N GLY A 171 0.15 -6.30 1.79
CA GLY A 171 0.17 -7.72 2.16
C GLY A 171 -1.13 -8.26 2.80
N TYR A 172 -2.23 -7.51 2.75
CA TYR A 172 -3.54 -7.90 3.29
C TYR A 172 -4.51 -8.29 2.16
N GLN A 173 -5.51 -9.12 2.48
CA GLN A 173 -6.42 -9.69 1.47
C GLN A 173 -7.68 -8.84 1.22
N ASN A 174 -8.06 -8.01 2.20
CA ASN A 174 -9.29 -7.25 2.17
C ASN A 174 -9.02 -5.82 2.62
N GLY A 175 -9.74 -4.87 2.02
CA GLY A 175 -9.71 -3.47 2.38
C GLY A 175 -11.11 -2.93 2.66
N GLU A 176 -11.24 -2.11 3.70
CA GLU A 176 -12.50 -1.47 4.10
C GLU A 176 -12.28 0.01 4.41
N TYR A 177 -13.23 0.86 3.99
CA TYR A 177 -13.33 2.25 4.46
C TYR A 177 -14.10 2.29 5.76
N ILE A 178 -13.47 2.76 6.83
CA ILE A 178 -14.13 2.85 8.13
C ILE A 178 -15.02 4.09 8.21
N SER A 179 -14.60 5.18 7.55
CA SER A 179 -15.33 6.44 7.58
C SER A 179 -14.99 7.31 6.38
N THR A 180 -16.01 8.01 5.87
CA THR A 180 -15.89 9.04 4.84
C THR A 180 -16.33 10.39 5.39
N VAL A 181 -15.87 11.47 4.75
CA VAL A 181 -16.15 12.84 5.15
C VAL A 181 -16.42 13.69 3.92
N ASN A 182 -17.44 14.56 3.99
CA ASN A 182 -17.93 15.35 2.86
C ASN A 182 -17.35 16.77 2.84
N ASN A 183 -16.14 16.95 3.40
CA ASN A 183 -15.52 18.26 3.54
C ASN A 183 -14.04 18.19 3.13
N ASN A 184 -13.60 19.27 2.49
CA ASN A 184 -12.28 19.53 1.90
C ASN A 184 -12.14 19.12 0.42
N THR A 185 -12.15 20.12 -0.46
CA THR A 185 -12.27 19.98 -1.92
C THR A 185 -10.91 19.96 -2.61
N CYS A 186 -10.21 18.83 -2.53
CA CYS A 186 -9.19 18.49 -3.51
C CYS A 186 -9.63 17.24 -4.29
N PRO A 187 -9.19 17.08 -5.55
CA PRO A 187 -9.44 15.86 -6.29
C PRO A 187 -8.82 14.66 -5.59
N GLU A 188 -9.38 13.48 -5.86
CA GLU A 188 -8.75 12.23 -5.48
C GLU A 188 -7.70 11.81 -6.51
N PRO A 189 -6.80 10.88 -6.14
CA PRO A 189 -6.10 10.04 -7.11
C PRO A 189 -7.11 9.23 -7.95
N HIS A 190 -6.91 9.17 -9.26
CA HIS A 190 -7.69 8.43 -10.27
C HIS A 190 -6.75 7.55 -11.11
N VAL A 191 -7.24 6.76 -12.08
CA VAL A 191 -6.38 6.08 -13.07
C VAL A 191 -6.97 6.22 -14.45
N LEU A 192 -6.16 6.74 -15.37
CA LEU A 192 -6.47 6.77 -16.78
C LEU A 192 -5.42 5.98 -17.56
N ASP A 193 -5.91 4.95 -18.26
CA ASP A 193 -5.45 4.38 -19.54
C ASP A 193 -4.99 2.91 -19.58
N ALA A 194 -4.84 2.44 -20.83
CA ALA A 194 -4.87 1.06 -21.30
C ALA A 194 -3.53 0.31 -21.17
N GLU A 195 -2.51 0.95 -20.58
CA GLU A 195 -1.13 0.44 -20.55
C GLU A 195 -0.65 -0.03 -19.17
N GLY A 196 -1.44 0.20 -18.11
CA GLY A 196 -1.24 -0.41 -16.79
C GLY A 196 -0.20 0.26 -15.89
N LEU A 197 -0.54 0.34 -14.59
CA LEU A 197 0.34 0.53 -13.42
C LEU A 197 0.69 1.96 -12.93
N GLN A 198 -0.23 2.92 -12.92
CA GLN A 198 0.09 4.26 -12.41
C GLN A 198 -1.02 4.78 -11.51
N TRP A 199 -0.72 5.21 -10.27
CA TRP A 199 -1.68 5.98 -9.46
C TRP A 199 -1.81 7.37 -10.07
N THR A 200 -2.77 7.60 -10.96
CA THR A 200 -2.96 8.93 -11.55
C THR A 200 -3.79 9.82 -10.61
N SER A 201 -4.07 11.05 -11.02
CA SER A 201 -5.15 11.86 -10.47
C SER A 201 -5.82 12.50 -11.67
N ASP A 202 -7.15 12.44 -11.73
CA ASP A 202 -7.88 13.38 -12.55
C ASP A 202 -7.54 14.72 -11.89
N PHE A 203 -6.68 15.49 -12.55
CA PHE A 203 -6.30 16.82 -12.10
C PHE A 203 -7.49 17.80 -12.31
N SER A 204 -8.71 17.29 -12.16
CA SER A 204 -9.98 17.93 -12.43
C SER A 204 -10.69 18.13 -11.11
N SER A 205 -11.37 19.25 -10.94
CA SER A 205 -12.04 19.57 -9.67
C SER A 205 -13.21 18.60 -9.40
N GLY A 206 -12.94 17.53 -8.65
CA GLY A 206 -13.91 16.54 -8.16
C GLY A 206 -13.95 16.46 -6.63
N ALA A 207 -14.92 15.72 -6.07
CA ALA A 207 -14.98 15.46 -4.64
C ALA A 207 -14.30 14.12 -4.33
N GLY A 208 -13.16 14.14 -3.63
CA GLY A 208 -12.49 12.94 -3.08
C GLY A 208 -12.74 12.76 -1.57
N TRP A 209 -12.78 11.51 -1.07
CA TRP A 209 -13.31 11.19 0.28
C TRP A 209 -12.46 10.10 0.99
N GLY A 210 -11.85 10.40 2.13
CA GLY A 210 -11.17 9.34 2.89
C GLY A 210 -10.71 9.81 4.27
N LYS A 211 -11.17 9.12 5.32
CA LYS A 211 -10.82 9.43 6.72
C LYS A 211 -10.06 8.30 7.41
N ALA A 212 -10.42 7.05 7.15
CA ALA A 212 -9.81 5.90 7.78
C ALA A 212 -10.01 4.63 6.95
N TYR A 213 -9.00 3.78 7.00
CA TYR A 213 -8.86 2.57 6.22
C TYR A 213 -8.54 1.38 7.12
N ARG A 214 -9.05 0.21 6.74
CA ARG A 214 -8.76 -1.06 7.38
C ARG A 214 -8.31 -2.06 6.33
N CYS A 215 -7.26 -2.80 6.64
CA CYS A 215 -6.75 -3.92 5.88
C CYS A 215 -6.83 -5.18 6.75
N THR A 216 -7.40 -6.26 6.22
CA THR A 216 -7.56 -7.54 6.95
C THR A 216 -7.17 -8.76 6.11
N THR A 217 -6.76 -9.82 6.78
CA THR A 217 -6.57 -11.16 6.16
C THR A 217 -7.87 -11.95 6.06
N TYR A 218 -8.94 -11.52 6.74
CA TYR A 218 -10.25 -12.16 6.76
C TYR A 218 -11.33 -11.29 6.09
N LYS A 219 -12.39 -11.95 5.60
CA LYS A 219 -13.56 -11.32 4.98
C LYS A 219 -14.57 -10.77 5.98
#